data_AF-A0A2V6PL99-F1
#
_entry.id   AF-A0A2V6PL99-F1
#
_cell.length_a   1.000
_cell.length_b   1.000
_cell.length_c   1.000
_cell.angle_alpha   90.00
_cell.angle_beta   90.00
_cell.angle_gamma   90.00
#
_symmetry.space_group_name_H-M   'P 1'
#
loop_
_entity.id
_entity.type
_entity.pdbx_description
1 polymer ?
#
loop_
_entity_poly.entity_id
_entity_poly.type
_entity_poly.pdbx_seq_one_letter_code
_entity_poly.pdbx_strand_id
1 'polypeptide(L)' 'MPADISIIVPVFDEQDNILPLAREVARALDNEPREFELVFVDDGSRDGTWEKIQEARRLDARVRGVRHA' A
#
# COMPACT_ATOMS: atom_id res chain seq x y z
N MET A 1 6.86 -2.23 -17.12
CA MET A 1 8.22 -1.89 -16.68
C MET A 1 8.30 -2.13 -15.17
N PRO A 2 9.45 -2.52 -14.60
CA PRO A 2 9.63 -2.47 -13.14
C PRO A 2 9.41 -1.04 -12.64
N ALA A 3 8.90 -0.87 -11.41
CA ALA A 3 8.89 0.45 -10.78
C ALA A 3 10.34 0.91 -10.55
N ASP A 4 10.59 2.21 -10.68
CA ASP A 4 11.88 2.81 -10.36
C ASP A 4 12.06 2.94 -8.83
N ILE A 5 10.94 3.09 -8.12
CA ILE A 5 10.87 3.18 -6.65
C ILE A 5 9.84 2.17 -6.13
N SER A 6 10.26 1.31 -5.20
CA SER A 6 9.35 0.43 -4.46
C SER A 6 9.32 0.86 -3.00
N ILE A 7 8.14 1.23 -2.51
CA ILE A 7 7.90 1.57 -1.10
C ILE A 7 7.25 0.36 -0.44
N ILE A 8 7.94 -0.24 0.53
CA ILE A 8 7.47 -1.45 1.21
C ILE A 8 7.09 -1.09 2.63
N VAL A 9 5.85 -1.38 3.02
CA VAL A 9 5.30 -1.07 4.35
C VAL A 9 4.77 -2.34 4.99
N PRO A 10 5.49 -2.90 5.98
CA PRO A 10 4.96 -3.95 6.85
C PRO A 10 3.81 -3.39 7.68
N VAL A 11 2.72 -4.15 7.81
CA VAL A 11 1.53 -3.77 8.58
C VAL A 11 0.99 -4.96 9.37
N PHE A 12 0.49 -4.69 10.57
CA PHE A 12 -0.15 -5.65 11.46
C PHE A 12 -1.23 -4.95 12.28
N ASP A 13 -2.50 -5.31 12.04
CA ASP A 13 -3.68 -4.70 12.69
C ASP A 13 -3.78 -3.17 12.50
N GLU A 14 -3.69 -2.71 11.25
CA GLU A 14 -3.60 -1.30 10.84
C GLU A 14 -4.74 -0.88 9.88
N GLN A 15 -5.93 -1.50 9.96
CA GLN A 15 -7.03 -1.31 9.00
C GLN A 15 -7.40 0.16 8.74
N ASP A 16 -7.35 1.00 9.78
CA ASP A 16 -7.76 2.40 9.71
C ASP A 16 -6.68 3.29 9.04
N ASN A 17 -5.44 2.80 8.96
CA ASN A 17 -4.29 3.54 8.46
C ASN A 17 -3.92 3.22 7.01
N ILE A 18 -4.38 2.09 6.44
CA ILE A 18 -4.05 1.68 5.08
C ILE A 18 -4.46 2.74 4.03
N LEU A 19 -5.72 3.19 4.05
CA LEU A 19 -6.22 4.15 3.07
C LEU A 19 -5.62 5.55 3.25
N PRO A 20 -5.52 6.12 4.47
CA PRO A 20 -4.80 7.37 4.69
C PRO A 20 -3.36 7.32 4.21
N LEU A 21 -2.61 6.27 4.54
CA LEU A 21 -1.21 6.15 4.16
C LEU A 21 -1.04 6.06 2.64
N ALA A 22 -1.87 5.26 1.95
CA ALA A 22 -1.82 5.18 0.50
C ALA A 22 -2.05 6.55 -0.17
N ARG A 23 -3.00 7.35 0.35
CA ARG A 23 -3.27 8.70 -0.16
C ARG A 23 -2.12 9.66 0.09
N GLU A 24 -1.52 9.62 1.28
CA GLU A 24 -0.41 10.51 1.62
C GLU A 24 0.86 10.16 0.84
N VAL A 25 1.15 8.88 0.62
CA VAL A 25 2.25 8.46 -0.26
C VAL A 25 2.02 8.94 -1.69
N ALA A 26 0.79 8.78 -2.23
CA ALA A 26 0.47 9.28 -3.56
C ALA A 26 0.71 10.79 -3.67
N ARG A 27 0.19 11.58 -2.71
CA ARG A 27 0.38 13.04 -2.66
C ARG A 27 1.85 13.44 -2.55
N ALA A 28 2.63 12.76 -1.72
CA ALA A 28 4.05 13.05 -1.54
C ALA A 28 4.85 12.83 -2.84
N LEU A 29 4.35 11.98 -3.75
CA LEU A 29 4.99 11.62 -5.00
C LEU A 29 4.30 12.22 -6.24
N ASP A 30 3.33 13.13 -6.09
CA ASP A 30 2.61 13.72 -7.23
C ASP A 30 3.54 14.43 -8.24
N ASN A 31 4.68 14.95 -7.78
CA ASN A 31 5.70 15.60 -8.62
C ASN A 31 6.96 14.76 -8.85
N GLU A 32 6.94 13.48 -8.47
CA GLU A 32 8.05 12.56 -8.71
C GLU A 32 7.93 11.98 -10.13
N PRO A 33 8.87 12.26 -11.05
CA PRO A 33 8.80 11.77 -12.43
C PRO A 33 9.07 10.27 -12.57
N ARG A 34 9.62 9.62 -11.55
CA ARG A 34 9.89 8.17 -11.53
C ARG A 34 8.62 7.38 -11.24
N GLU A 35 8.48 6.22 -11.88
CA GLU A 35 7.38 5.30 -11.59
C GLU A 35 7.56 4.65 -10.22
N PHE A 36 6.50 4.58 -9.42
CA PHE A 36 6.56 3.97 -8.09
C PHE A 36 5.47 2.91 -7.87
N GLU A 37 5.73 2.02 -6.92
CA GLU A 37 4.73 1.14 -6.32
C GLU A 37 4.74 1.25 -4.80
N LEU A 38 3.56 1.06 -4.20
CA LEU A 38 3.39 0.96 -2.75
C LEU A 38 2.94 -0.46 -2.41
N VAL A 39 3.78 -1.20 -1.70
CA VAL A 39 3.55 -2.59 -1.32
C VAL A 39 3.28 -2.67 0.17
N PHE A 40 2.05 -3.00 0.53
CA PHE A 40 1.71 -3.38 1.90
C PHE A 40 2.01 -4.86 2.10
N VAL A 41 2.75 -5.17 3.16
CA VAL A 41 3.04 -6.55 3.59
C VAL A 41 2.27 -6.79 4.88
N ASP A 42 1.13 -7.48 4.78
CA ASP A 42 0.32 -7.88 5.92
C ASP A 42 0.96 -9.07 6.63
N ASP A 43 1.43 -8.85 7.86
CA ASP A 43 2.14 -9.81 8.71
C ASP A 43 1.19 -10.59 9.64
N GLY A 44 0.09 -11.09 9.07
CA GLY A 44 -0.88 -11.91 9.79
C GLY A 44 -1.90 -11.12 10.63
N SER A 45 -2.33 -9.95 10.16
CA SER A 45 -3.38 -9.16 10.80
C SER A 45 -4.66 -9.96 10.99
N ARG A 46 -5.34 -9.66 12.10
CA ARG A 46 -6.58 -10.30 12.56
C ARG A 46 -7.79 -9.37 12.47
N ASP A 47 -7.55 -8.09 12.18
CA ASP A 47 -8.57 -7.10 11.86
C ASP A 47 -8.87 -7.02 10.34
N GLY A 48 -9.50 -5.93 9.89
CA GLY A 48 -9.82 -5.67 8.49
C GLY A 48 -8.66 -5.14 7.64
N THR A 49 -7.40 -5.25 8.08
CA THR A 49 -6.23 -4.70 7.37
C THR A 49 -6.13 -5.22 5.94
N TRP A 50 -6.32 -6.53 5.75
CA TRP A 50 -6.23 -7.13 4.42
C TRP A 50 -7.30 -6.60 3.46
N GLU A 51 -8.54 -6.49 3.93
CA GLU A 51 -9.66 -5.95 3.16
C GLU A 51 -9.39 -4.50 2.75
N LYS A 52 -8.76 -3.72 3.64
CA LYS A 52 -8.37 -2.34 3.38
C LYS A 52 -7.23 -2.22 2.39
N ILE A 53 -6.26 -3.14 2.40
CA ILE A 53 -5.21 -3.21 1.36
C ILE A 53 -5.82 -3.50 0.00
N GLN A 54 -6.79 -4.43 -0.06
CA GLN A 54 -7.50 -4.73 -1.32
C GLN A 54 -8.35 -3.55 -1.79
N GLU A 55 -8.94 -2.78 -0.86
CA GLU A 55 -9.63 -1.53 -1.18
C GLU A 55 -8.67 -0.49 -1.75
N ALA A 56 -7.51 -0.28 -1.12
CA ALA A 56 -6.49 0.65 -1.60
C ALA A 56 -6.04 0.31 -3.03
N ARG A 57 -5.79 -0.98 -3.31
CA ARG A 57 -5.43 -1.47 -4.65
C ARG A 57 -6.50 -1.21 -5.72
N ARG A 58 -7.79 -1.27 -5.35
CA ARG A 58 -8.88 -0.94 -6.29
C ARG A 58 -8.93 0.55 -6.59
N LEU A 59 -8.56 1.39 -5.63
CA LEU A 59 -8.57 2.85 -5.77
C LEU A 59 -7.32 3.37 -6.49
N ASP A 60 -6.17 2.70 -6.33
CA ASP A 60 -4.90 3.06 -6.94
C ASP A 60 -4.15 1.81 -7.41
N ALA A 61 -3.97 1.67 -8.72
CA ALA A 61 -3.30 0.53 -9.35
C ALA A 61 -1.79 0.42 -8.99
N ARG A 62 -1.20 1.48 -8.43
CA ARG A 62 0.19 1.48 -7.92
C ARG A 62 0.30 0.76 -6.57
N VAL A 63 -0.82 0.52 -5.89
CA VAL A 63 -0.85 -0.19 -4.60
C VAL A 63 -0.91 -1.70 -4.82
N ARG A 64 -0.08 -2.43 -4.08
CA ARG A 64 -0.01 -3.89 -4.06
C ARG A 64 -0.09 -4.39 -2.61
N GLY A 65 -0.64 -5.59 -2.46
CA GLY A 65 -0.72 -6.28 -1.17
C GLY A 65 -0.06 -7.65 -1.25
N VAL A 66 0.79 -7.95 -0.28
CA VAL A 66 1.33 -9.28 -0.01
C VAL A 66 0.85 -9.68 1.38
N ARG A 67 0.33 -10.89 1.53
CA ARG A 67 -0.12 -11.41 2.83
C ARG A 67 0.74 -12.59 3.22
N HIS A 68 1.34 -12.52 4.40
CA HIS A 68 1.98 -13.67 5.02
C HIS A 68 0.92 -14.49 5.77
N ALA A 69 1.05 -15.82 5.69
CA ALA A 69 0.15 -16.76 6.36
C ALA A 69 0.44 -16.87 7.86
#